data_AF-A0A5J5MQF1-F1
#
_entry.id   AF-A0A5J5MQF1-F1
#
_cell.length_a   1.000
_cell.length_b   1.000
_cell.length_c   1.000
_cell.angle_alpha   90.00
_cell.angle_beta   90.00
_cell.angle_gamma   90.00
#
_symmetry.space_group_name_H-M   'P 1'
#
loop_
_entity.id
_entity.type
_entity.pdbx_description
1 polymer ?
#
loop_
_entity_poly.entity_id
_entity_poly.type
_entity_poly.pdbx_seq_one_letter_code
_entity_poly.pdbx_strand_id
1 'polypeptide(L)'
;MLKCEKMNILESLKYNVVSNPQNISAKEVTALHLACANGHSAVVTLLLERKCLLNLCDNEHRTALMKAVECQEEECATLLLENGADPNVMDVRGNTALHYAVSCQNISLAAKLLSYDADIEARNKGRRCVCVHREGRFIYFCKVLFSFQG
;
A
#
# COMPACT_ATOMS: atom_id res chain seq x y z
N MET A 1 4.80 -10.48 -13.71
CA MET A 1 5.36 -10.24 -12.35
C MET A 1 6.50 -9.26 -12.51
N LEU A 2 6.20 -7.96 -12.49
CA LEU A 2 7.21 -6.90 -12.57
C LEU A 2 7.91 -6.87 -11.21
N LYS A 3 9.15 -7.34 -11.17
CA LYS A 3 10.03 -7.15 -10.01
C LYS A 3 10.20 -5.64 -9.85
N CYS A 4 9.82 -5.10 -8.69
CA CYS A 4 10.16 -3.74 -8.30
C CYS A 4 11.68 -3.60 -8.53
N GLU A 5 12.07 -2.86 -9.58
CA GLU A 5 13.47 -2.61 -9.90
C GLU A 5 14.08 -1.94 -8.67
N LYS A 6 15.02 -2.63 -8.00
CA LYS A 6 15.65 -2.18 -6.76
C LYS A 6 16.43 -0.89 -7.02
N MET A 7 15.73 0.23 -6.94
CA MET A 7 16.30 1.56 -7.06
C MET A 7 16.99 1.87 -5.73
N ASN A 8 18.28 2.17 -5.79
CA ASN A 8 19.13 2.30 -4.62
C ASN A 8 18.71 3.51 -3.77
N ILE A 9 18.00 3.27 -2.67
CA ILE A 9 17.47 4.32 -1.78
C ILE A 9 18.56 5.26 -1.25
N LEU A 10 19.82 4.82 -1.14
CA LEU A 10 20.94 5.68 -0.74
C LEU A 10 21.16 6.86 -1.71
N GLU A 11 20.87 6.69 -3.00
CA GLU A 11 20.97 7.75 -4.00
C GLU A 11 19.77 8.73 -3.90
N SER A 12 18.60 8.21 -3.53
CA SER A 12 17.39 9.02 -3.29
C SER A 12 17.41 9.77 -1.95
N LEU A 13 18.04 9.21 -0.91
CA LEU A 13 18.21 9.84 0.40
C LEU A 13 19.26 10.97 0.35
N LYS A 14 20.29 10.88 -0.50
CA LYS A 14 21.25 11.98 -0.69
C LYS A 14 20.60 13.29 -1.13
N TYR A 15 19.46 13.23 -1.82
CA TYR A 15 18.76 14.42 -2.31
C TYR A 15 17.64 14.94 -1.38
N ASN A 16 17.21 14.18 -0.36
CA ASN A 16 15.94 14.45 0.32
C ASN A 16 15.94 14.35 1.86
N VAL A 17 17.08 14.14 2.52
CA VAL A 17 17.06 14.01 4.00
C VAL A 17 17.06 15.35 4.74
N VAL A 18 17.31 16.49 4.07
CA VAL A 18 17.52 17.78 4.76
C VAL A 18 16.55 18.92 4.36
N SER A 19 15.83 18.83 3.25
CA SER A 19 15.05 19.97 2.74
C SER A 19 13.59 19.60 2.46
N ASN A 20 12.76 19.85 3.47
CA ASN A 20 11.30 19.96 3.42
C ASN A 20 10.55 18.62 3.19
N PRO A 21 9.62 18.20 4.08
CA PRO A 21 8.74 17.03 3.86
C PRO A 21 7.80 17.15 2.64
N GLN A 22 8.01 18.16 1.79
CA GLN A 22 7.21 18.52 0.61
C GLN A 22 8.02 18.49 -0.70
N ASN A 23 9.24 17.93 -0.76
CA ASN A 23 10.04 18.01 -1.99
C ASN A 23 9.45 17.13 -3.12
N ILE A 24 8.67 17.78 -3.98
CA ILE A 24 7.92 17.20 -5.09
C ILE A 24 8.90 16.93 -6.24
N SER A 25 9.30 15.67 -6.42
CA SER A 25 10.05 15.27 -7.62
C SER A 25 9.13 15.41 -8.86
N ALA A 26 9.67 15.36 -10.08
CA ALA A 26 8.88 15.45 -11.34
C ALA A 26 7.80 14.36 -11.50
N LYS A 27 7.73 13.42 -10.54
CA LYS A 27 6.59 12.59 -10.19
C LYS A 27 6.34 12.87 -8.70
N GLU A 28 5.11 13.14 -8.25
CA GLU A 28 4.74 13.47 -6.85
C GLU A 28 5.01 12.33 -5.82
N VAL A 29 6.06 11.54 -6.03
CA VAL A 29 6.53 10.45 -5.22
C VAL A 29 7.31 11.00 -4.04
N THR A 30 6.80 10.77 -2.83
CA THR A 30 7.47 11.17 -1.58
C THR A 30 8.55 10.16 -1.16
N ALA A 31 9.43 10.57 -0.24
CA ALA A 31 10.41 9.66 0.36
C ALA A 31 9.75 8.43 1.02
N LEU A 32 8.54 8.60 1.56
CA LEU A 32 7.77 7.50 2.17
C LEU A 32 7.33 6.47 1.12
N HIS A 33 6.88 6.90 -0.07
CA HIS A 33 6.56 5.98 -1.16
C HIS A 33 7.76 5.13 -1.56
N LEU A 34 8.94 5.74 -1.69
CA LEU A 34 10.16 5.03 -2.07
C LEU A 34 10.61 4.06 -0.99
N ALA A 35 10.60 4.48 0.28
CA ALA A 35 10.96 3.63 1.41
C ALA A 35 10.06 2.39 1.48
N CYS A 36 8.75 2.58 1.34
CA CYS A 36 7.77 1.49 1.32
C CYS A 36 7.89 0.57 0.10
N ALA A 37 8.18 1.11 -1.08
CA ALA A 37 8.34 0.32 -2.30
C ALA A 37 9.58 -0.59 -2.31
N ASN A 38 10.57 -0.31 -1.47
CA ASN A 38 11.82 -1.08 -1.38
C ASN A 38 11.96 -1.85 -0.05
N GLY A 39 10.96 -1.81 0.83
CA GLY A 39 11.00 -2.53 2.10
C GLY A 39 11.92 -1.93 3.17
N HIS A 40 12.25 -0.64 3.08
CA HIS A 40 13.15 0.02 4.03
C HIS A 40 12.40 0.45 5.30
N SER A 41 11.96 -0.52 6.10
CA SER A 41 11.18 -0.30 7.33
C SER A 41 11.84 0.68 8.31
N ALA A 42 13.16 0.61 8.50
CA ALA A 42 13.90 1.55 9.34
C ALA A 42 13.77 3.02 8.87
N VAL A 43 13.75 3.24 7.55
CA VAL A 43 13.56 4.59 6.97
C VAL A 43 12.10 5.02 7.11
N VAL A 44 11.15 4.09 6.93
CA VAL A 44 9.73 4.34 7.17
C VAL A 44 9.52 4.79 8.62
N THR A 45 10.03 4.07 9.61
CA THR A 45 9.94 4.45 11.04
C THR A 45 10.49 5.86 11.29
N LEU A 46 11.67 6.18 10.77
CA LEU A 46 12.26 7.52 10.93
C LEU A 46 11.39 8.63 10.30
N LEU A 47 10.75 8.34 9.16
CA LEU A 47 9.84 9.29 8.50
C LEU A 47 8.53 9.44 9.29
N LEU A 48 8.02 8.37 9.90
CA LEU A 48 6.84 8.37 10.75
C LEU A 48 7.06 9.18 12.04
N GLU A 49 8.23 9.04 12.68
CA GLU A 49 8.62 9.84 13.85
C GLU A 49 8.60 11.36 13.59
N ARG A 50 8.86 11.76 12.34
CA ARG A 50 8.82 13.15 11.89
C ARG A 50 7.40 13.65 11.57
N LYS A 51 6.35 12.88 11.88
CA LYS A 51 4.94 13.19 11.62
C LYS A 51 4.68 13.52 10.14
N CYS A 52 5.25 12.72 9.23
CA CYS A 52 4.95 12.87 7.81
C CYS A 52 3.48 12.55 7.51
N LEU A 53 2.95 13.16 6.44
CA LEU A 53 1.60 12.88 5.96
C LEU A 53 1.59 11.51 5.25
N LEU A 54 0.80 10.56 5.77
CA LEU A 54 0.80 9.15 5.30
C LEU A 54 -0.02 8.93 4.04
N ASN A 55 -1.08 9.72 3.87
CA ASN A 55 -2.04 9.59 2.77
C ASN A 55 -1.72 10.53 1.60
N LEU A 56 -0.48 11.03 1.52
CA LEU A 56 -0.03 11.72 0.31
C LEU A 56 -0.03 10.73 -0.85
N CYS A 57 -0.45 11.21 -2.00
CA CYS A 57 -0.50 10.41 -3.20
C CYS A 57 0.56 10.83 -4.21
N ASP A 58 1.02 9.87 -5.02
CA ASP A 58 1.77 10.14 -6.24
C ASP A 58 0.86 10.59 -7.40
N ASN A 59 1.43 10.85 -8.58
CA ASN A 59 0.69 11.25 -9.80
C ASN A 59 -0.38 10.23 -10.25
N GLU A 60 -0.33 8.98 -9.78
CA GLU A 60 -1.34 7.95 -10.04
C GLU A 60 -2.37 7.86 -8.91
N HIS A 61 -2.40 8.84 -8.01
CA HIS A 61 -3.18 8.86 -6.78
C HIS A 61 -2.89 7.67 -5.85
N ARG A 62 -1.71 7.04 -5.94
CA ARG A 62 -1.34 5.93 -5.06
C ARG A 62 -0.69 6.43 -3.79
N THR A 63 -1.04 5.83 -2.67
CA THR A 63 -0.41 6.11 -1.36
C THR A 63 0.82 5.24 -1.14
N ALA A 64 1.62 5.60 -0.13
CA ALA A 64 2.75 4.78 0.31
C ALA A 64 2.33 3.37 0.75
N LEU A 65 1.12 3.24 1.32
CA LEU A 65 0.54 1.94 1.69
C LEU A 65 0.27 1.07 0.46
N MET A 66 -0.30 1.64 -0.60
CA MET A 66 -0.49 0.89 -1.85
C MET A 66 0.85 0.42 -2.43
N LYS A 67 1.90 1.22 -2.31
CA LYS A 67 3.25 0.83 -2.75
C LYS A 67 3.87 -0.28 -1.92
N ALA A 68 3.73 -0.22 -0.59
CA ALA A 68 4.13 -1.31 0.28
C ALA A 68 3.41 -2.62 -0.11
N VAL A 69 2.10 -2.56 -0.35
CA VAL A 69 1.32 -3.75 -0.71
C VAL A 69 1.64 -4.26 -2.11
N GLU A 70 1.82 -3.38 -3.10
CA GLU A 70 2.20 -3.72 -4.47
C GLU A 70 3.56 -4.45 -4.53
N CYS A 71 4.55 -3.98 -3.75
CA CYS A 71 5.85 -4.65 -3.64
C CYS A 71 5.89 -5.76 -2.57
N GLN A 72 4.77 -6.08 -1.91
CA GLN A 72 4.63 -7.14 -0.89
C GLN A 72 5.47 -6.93 0.39
N GLU A 73 5.70 -5.67 0.76
CA GLU A 73 6.49 -5.29 1.93
C GLU A 73 5.60 -5.21 3.19
N GLU A 74 5.41 -6.37 3.85
CA GLU A 74 4.45 -6.51 4.96
C GLU A 74 4.80 -5.66 6.18
N GLU A 75 6.08 -5.53 6.50
CA GLU A 75 6.54 -4.73 7.63
C GLU A 75 6.25 -3.25 7.40
N CYS A 76 6.56 -2.73 6.20
CA CYS A 76 6.27 -1.35 5.84
C CYS A 76 4.75 -1.07 5.84
N ALA A 77 3.95 -1.99 5.29
CA ALA A 77 2.49 -1.86 5.31
C ALA A 77 1.94 -1.85 6.74
N THR A 78 2.46 -2.72 7.61
CA THR A 78 2.05 -2.79 9.02
C THR A 78 2.38 -1.50 9.75
N LEU A 79 3.60 -0.97 9.61
CA LEU A 79 4.02 0.29 10.23
C LEU A 79 3.13 1.47 9.80
N LEU A 80 2.77 1.54 8.52
CA LEU A 80 1.88 2.58 8.01
C LEU A 80 0.48 2.47 8.61
N LEU A 81 -0.09 1.27 8.66
CA LEU A 81 -1.43 1.03 9.22
C LEU A 81 -1.48 1.35 10.73
N GLU A 82 -0.47 0.93 11.49
CA GLU A 82 -0.32 1.24 12.92
C GLU A 82 -0.24 2.74 13.20
N ASN A 83 0.27 3.52 12.24
CA ASN A 83 0.36 4.98 12.33
C ASN A 83 -0.84 5.71 11.72
N GLY A 84 -1.91 4.99 11.35
CA GLY A 84 -3.17 5.57 10.89
C GLY A 84 -3.21 5.90 9.39
N ALA A 85 -2.43 5.20 8.56
CA ALA A 85 -2.62 5.27 7.11
C ALA A 85 -4.01 4.75 6.73
N ASP A 86 -4.69 5.45 5.82
CA ASP A 86 -6.03 5.07 5.37
C ASP A 86 -5.94 4.00 4.25
N PRO A 87 -6.43 2.76 4.48
CA PRO A 87 -6.40 1.70 3.46
C PRO A 87 -7.43 1.88 2.34
N ASN A 88 -8.39 2.80 2.51
CA ASN A 88 -9.54 3.01 1.63
C ASN A 88 -9.32 4.11 0.60
N VAL A 89 -8.17 4.78 0.62
CA VAL A 89 -7.76 5.69 -0.46
C VAL A 89 -7.78 4.93 -1.78
N MET A 90 -8.19 5.59 -2.85
CA MET A 90 -8.30 5.01 -4.18
C MET A 90 -7.31 5.65 -5.14
N ASP A 91 -6.64 4.82 -5.95
CA ASP A 91 -5.81 5.28 -7.06
C ASP A 91 -6.66 5.84 -8.23
N VAL A 92 -6.01 6.35 -9.28
CA VAL A 92 -6.70 6.84 -10.50
C VAL A 92 -7.60 5.80 -11.18
N ARG A 93 -7.41 4.51 -10.91
CA ARG A 93 -8.21 3.39 -11.43
C ARG A 93 -9.30 2.95 -10.44
N GLY A 94 -9.39 3.55 -9.26
CA GLY A 94 -10.32 3.16 -8.20
C GLY A 94 -9.85 1.96 -7.38
N ASN A 95 -8.58 1.55 -7.48
CA ASN A 95 -8.05 0.47 -6.66
C ASN A 95 -7.65 1.00 -5.28
N THR A 96 -8.07 0.27 -4.24
CA THR A 96 -7.61 0.43 -2.86
C THR A 96 -6.40 -0.45 -2.57
N ALA A 97 -5.74 -0.27 -1.42
CA ALA A 97 -4.65 -1.15 -0.99
C ALA A 97 -5.08 -2.64 -0.98
N LEU A 98 -6.34 -2.91 -0.64
CA LEU A 98 -6.89 -4.26 -0.62
C LEU A 98 -7.03 -4.88 -2.02
N HIS A 99 -7.34 -4.09 -3.06
CA HIS A 99 -7.31 -4.56 -4.45
C HIS A 99 -5.91 -5.03 -4.86
N TYR A 100 -4.86 -4.30 -4.44
CA TYR A 100 -3.48 -4.68 -4.70
C TYR A 100 -3.12 -5.99 -3.99
N ALA A 101 -3.46 -6.13 -2.70
CA ALA A 101 -3.19 -7.34 -1.92
C ALA A 101 -3.83 -8.59 -2.56
N VAL A 102 -5.09 -8.47 -3.01
CA VAL A 102 -5.79 -9.54 -3.73
C VAL A 102 -5.14 -9.84 -5.07
N SER A 103 -4.75 -8.81 -5.83
CA SER A 103 -4.06 -9.00 -7.12
C SER A 103 -2.70 -9.69 -7.00
N CYS A 104 -1.99 -9.43 -5.90
CA CYS A 104 -0.74 -10.09 -5.54
C CYS A 104 -0.93 -11.46 -4.88
N GLN A 105 -2.18 -11.88 -4.60
CA GLN A 105 -2.52 -13.10 -3.87
C GLN A 105 -1.88 -13.20 -2.48
N ASN A 106 -1.60 -12.05 -1.83
CA ASN A 106 -1.03 -12.02 -0.49
C ASN A 106 -2.15 -12.00 0.56
N ILE A 107 -2.40 -13.17 1.16
CA ILE A 107 -3.43 -13.39 2.19
C ILE A 107 -3.09 -12.67 3.49
N SER A 108 -1.82 -12.66 3.90
CA SER A 108 -1.35 -12.01 5.13
C SER A 108 -1.63 -10.51 5.09
N LEU A 109 -1.21 -9.84 4.01
CA LEU A 109 -1.42 -8.40 3.82
C LEU A 109 -2.90 -8.04 3.74
N ALA A 110 -3.70 -8.82 3.03
CA ALA A 110 -5.13 -8.55 2.95
C ALA A 110 -5.84 -8.75 4.28
N ALA A 111 -5.49 -9.78 5.05
CA ALA A 111 -6.01 -9.97 6.40
C ALA A 111 -5.64 -8.80 7.32
N LYS A 112 -4.40 -8.30 7.23
CA LYS A 112 -3.96 -7.09 7.93
C LYS A 112 -4.78 -5.87 7.50
N LEU A 113 -4.94 -5.62 6.21
CA LEU A 113 -5.75 -4.50 5.73
C LEU A 113 -7.19 -4.55 6.27
N LEU A 114 -7.80 -5.74 6.29
CA LEU A 114 -9.14 -5.94 6.85
C LEU A 114 -9.20 -5.70 8.37
N SER A 115 -8.14 -6.01 9.11
CA SER A 115 -8.09 -5.70 10.55
C SER A 115 -7.94 -4.21 10.85
N TYR A 116 -7.63 -3.40 9.84
CA TYR A 116 -7.51 -1.93 9.90
C TYR A 116 -8.61 -1.24 9.09
N ASP A 117 -9.83 -1.80 9.09
CA ASP A 117 -11.04 -1.22 8.47
C ASP A 117 -10.95 -0.99 6.96
N ALA A 118 -10.18 -1.81 6.22
CA ALA A 118 -10.23 -1.80 4.76
C ALA A 118 -11.60 -2.28 4.24
N ASP A 119 -12.20 -1.49 3.36
CA ASP A 119 -13.49 -1.78 2.73
C ASP A 119 -13.35 -2.91 1.71
N ILE A 120 -13.97 -4.04 2.05
CA ILE A 120 -14.06 -5.22 1.18
C ILE A 120 -15.00 -5.03 0.00
N GLU A 121 -16.00 -4.16 0.12
CA GLU A 121 -16.98 -3.89 -0.93
C GLU A 121 -16.52 -2.79 -1.89
N ALA A 122 -15.34 -2.21 -1.65
CA ALA A 122 -14.75 -1.21 -2.52
C ALA A 122 -14.70 -1.71 -3.98
N ARG A 123 -15.14 -0.85 -4.90
CA ARG A 123 -15.20 -1.15 -6.34
C ARG A 123 -14.28 -0.24 -7.13
N ASN A 124 -13.39 -0.83 -7.90
CA ASN A 124 -12.60 -0.06 -8.86
C ASN A 124 -13.42 0.35 -10.11
N LYS A 125 -12.85 1.21 -10.96
CA LYS A 125 -13.49 1.68 -12.21
C LYS A 125 -13.85 0.53 -13.17
N GLY A 126 -13.18 -0.61 -13.05
CA GLY A 126 -13.50 -1.84 -13.79
C GLY A 126 -14.69 -2.62 -13.24
N ARG A 127 -15.41 -2.08 -12.24
CA ARG A 127 -16.49 -2.74 -11.47
C ARG A 127 -16.07 -4.05 -10.81
N ARG A 128 -14.76 -4.28 -10.64
CA ARG A 128 -14.27 -5.41 -9.85
C ARG A 128 -14.31 -4.98 -8.39
N CYS A 129 -15.07 -5.72 -7.57
CA CYS A 129 -14.91 -5.63 -6.12
C CYS A 129 -13.65 -6.40 -5.70
N VAL A 130 -13.14 -6.10 -4.52
CA VAL A 130 -12.09 -6.91 -3.87
C VAL A 130 -12.54 -8.37 -3.70
N CYS A 131 -13.83 -8.59 -3.46
CA CYS A 131 -14.52 -9.87 -3.38
C CYS A 131 -14.68 -10.59 -4.74
N VAL A 132 -13.60 -10.90 -5.45
CA VAL A 132 -13.76 -11.34 -6.85
C VAL A 132 -14.32 -12.76 -7.02
N HIS A 133 -15.49 -12.80 -7.68
CA HIS A 133 -16.07 -13.84 -8.53
C HIS A 133 -16.76 -15.06 -7.90
N ARG A 134 -18.09 -15.02 -7.98
CA ARG A 134 -18.98 -16.17 -8.14
C ARG A 134 -18.50 -16.98 -9.38
N GLU A 135 -18.30 -18.27 -9.17
CA GLU A 135 -18.13 -19.34 -10.15
C GLU A 135 -16.78 -19.42 -10.90
N GLY A 136 -15.98 -20.43 -10.50
CA GLY A 136 -15.08 -21.12 -11.43
C GLY A 136 -13.59 -20.81 -11.31
N ARG A 137 -12.96 -21.46 -10.31
CA ARG A 137 -11.51 -21.67 -10.10
C ARG A 137 -10.75 -20.46 -9.52
N PHE A 138 -10.21 -20.68 -8.32
CA PHE A 138 -9.48 -19.76 -7.43
C PHE A 138 -10.32 -18.91 -6.48
N ILE A 139 -11.10 -19.60 -5.64
CA ILE A 139 -11.75 -19.05 -4.44
C ILE A 139 -10.77 -19.16 -3.28
N TYR A 140 -10.04 -18.10 -2.95
CA TYR A 140 -9.19 -18.10 -1.74
C TYR A 140 -9.50 -16.99 -0.74
N PHE A 141 -10.09 -15.87 -1.18
CA PHE A 141 -10.36 -14.76 -0.26
C PHE A 141 -11.68 -14.85 0.54
N CYS A 142 -12.71 -15.55 0.04
CA CYS A 142 -13.96 -15.72 0.78
C CYS A 142 -13.79 -16.53 2.09
N LYS A 143 -12.79 -17.42 2.20
CA LYS A 143 -12.58 -18.21 3.43
C LYS A 143 -11.97 -17.39 4.57
N VAL A 144 -11.14 -16.40 4.27
CA VAL A 144 -10.49 -15.56 5.30
C VAL A 144 -11.54 -14.78 6.12
N LEU A 145 -12.66 -14.39 5.48
CA LEU A 145 -13.71 -13.60 6.14
C LEU A 145 -14.73 -14.46 6.91
N PHE A 146 -15.04 -15.67 6.44
CA PHE A 146 -15.97 -16.56 7.15
C PHE A 146 -15.38 -17.18 8.43
N SER A 147 -14.06 -17.09 8.66
CA SER A 147 -13.43 -17.58 9.90
C SER A 147 -13.36 -16.55 11.02
N PHE A 148 -13.68 -15.28 10.78
CA PHE A 148 -13.68 -14.21 11.80
C PHE A 148 -15.09 -13.83 12.31
N GLN A 149 -16.14 -14.51 11.83
CA GLN A 149 -17.54 -14.31 12.29
C GLN A 149 -18.10 -15.53 13.04
N GLY A 150 -17.24 -16.33 13.70
CA GLY A 150 -17.64 -17.43 14.58
C GLY A 150 -17.38 -17.11 16.04
#